data_AF-A0A960NW11-F1
#
_entry.id   AF-A0A960NW11-F1
#
_cell.length_a   1.000
_cell.length_b   1.000
_cell.length_c   1.000
_cell.angle_alpha   90.00
_cell.angle_beta   90.00
_cell.angle_gamma   90.00
#
_symmetry.space_group_name_H-M   'P 1'
#
loop_
_entity.id
_entity.type
_entity.pdbx_description
1 polymer ?
#
loop_
_entity_poly.entity_id
_entity_poly.type
_entity_poly.pdbx_seq_one_letter_code
_entity_poly.pdbx_strand_id
1 'polypeptide(L)'
;MNVNRTAGQVWFTANSSAIAFEEHSNDRTLTIDASNGDGLVHAGDVTHVFNANLALGSDQTWYLTGSSGAIEVNDDFDLGSYTLTLNTANPGNTVIISSTKGAVVGSGGFIKTGAGNLVFSGANTYTGTTTVNGGTVVVSHADGLGSDAGGTVVNSGGTLELTGNITIASEGLTVNGSGRLLNAADSNAYSGAISGTGGVDVTGGILTLNGNSSYSGSTDISGTGALIAASNNALGTGGGTTTVSGDASLGLQNNVTIASESNLNLSGGGYLGLGSFVNVSGTNYWEGDITLGSDVTFNTLAGAMVVGEYATYTDDLNLGANDLTLTGASGSSIWIASEITGTGGLTKTGANDVFLLNTNSYIGATTISEGSVIYAVNNVLSDTTAVTVEAAGTLNFNNFSDTVGSIAGDGDITLGSGNLTVGGNNTSTAFGGEISGTGDFTKTGSGTLTLSGSNSYTGTTTVDAGTLAYDADDVIATGAVTVAGGTLDLGNNHSDTVGTITLTSGNITGTGTSTLTSTGTFEMESGIVTAGLGGSVDLNKTTAGTVTLSGTNTYSGTTTVSAGTLLAQSNGALGSTSGDVTVTSG
;
A
#
# COMPACT_ATOMS: atom_id res chain seq x y z
N MET A 1 24.89 -19.49 -53.65
CA MET A 1 23.53 -19.89 -53.23
C MET A 1 23.26 -21.27 -53.78
N ASN A 2 23.20 -22.31 -52.95
CA ASN A 2 22.64 -23.58 -53.41
C ASN A 2 21.13 -23.53 -53.15
N VAL A 3 20.36 -23.04 -54.12
CA VAL A 3 18.90 -23.23 -54.11
C VAL A 3 18.64 -24.68 -54.47
N ASN A 4 18.79 -25.56 -53.50
CA ASN A 4 18.42 -26.95 -53.69
C ASN A 4 16.91 -27.07 -53.55
N ARG A 5 16.22 -27.16 -54.69
CA ARG A 5 14.81 -27.55 -54.76
C ARG A 5 14.74 -29.06 -54.60
N THR A 6 14.99 -29.56 -53.39
CA THR A 6 14.75 -30.97 -53.07
C THR A 6 13.55 -31.02 -52.13
N ALA A 7 12.50 -31.75 -52.53
CA ALA A 7 11.27 -31.95 -51.75
C ALA A 7 10.44 -30.69 -51.43
N GLY A 8 10.22 -29.78 -52.40
CA GLY A 8 9.24 -28.69 -52.28
C GLY A 8 9.67 -27.47 -51.45
N GLN A 9 10.81 -27.55 -50.76
CA GLN A 9 11.36 -26.50 -49.89
C GLN A 9 12.39 -25.60 -50.60
N VAL A 10 12.55 -24.36 -50.12
CA VAL A 10 13.68 -23.47 -50.48
C VAL A 10 14.69 -23.44 -49.33
N TRP A 11 15.88 -24.00 -49.57
CA TRP A 11 16.97 -24.05 -48.58
C TRP A 11 17.91 -22.84 -48.71
N PHE A 12 18.15 -22.18 -47.58
CA PHE A 12 19.20 -21.17 -47.43
C PHE A 12 20.28 -21.68 -46.47
N THR A 13 21.44 -22.07 -47.02
CA THR A 13 22.63 -22.49 -46.27
C THR A 13 23.77 -21.52 -46.58
N ALA A 14 23.92 -20.47 -45.77
CA ALA A 14 25.03 -19.52 -45.87
C ALA A 14 25.74 -19.46 -44.52
N ASN A 15 27.04 -19.77 -44.50
CA ASN A 15 27.81 -19.94 -43.26
C ASN A 15 28.74 -18.74 -42.96
N SER A 16 28.65 -17.63 -43.72
CA SER A 16 29.61 -16.52 -43.56
C SER A 16 29.16 -15.12 -43.99
N SER A 17 27.97 -14.92 -44.60
CA SER A 17 27.52 -13.59 -45.04
C SER A 17 26.00 -13.50 -45.11
N ALA A 18 25.43 -12.33 -44.75
CA ALA A 18 24.02 -12.02 -44.94
C ALA A 18 23.63 -12.04 -46.43
N ILE A 19 22.42 -12.47 -46.75
CA ILE A 19 21.91 -12.52 -48.12
C ILE A 19 20.69 -11.59 -48.23
N ALA A 20 20.78 -10.56 -49.06
CA ALA A 20 19.65 -9.69 -49.38
C ALA A 20 19.05 -10.08 -50.74
N PHE A 21 17.73 -10.21 -50.79
CA PHE A 21 16.95 -10.26 -52.01
C PHE A 21 16.44 -8.86 -52.28
N GLU A 22 17.06 -8.18 -53.24
CA GLU A 22 16.66 -6.84 -53.65
C GLU A 22 15.81 -6.93 -54.93
N GLU A 23 14.67 -6.26 -54.96
CA GLU A 23 14.00 -5.97 -56.22
C GLU A 23 14.53 -4.66 -56.82
N HIS A 24 14.78 -4.65 -58.14
CA HIS A 24 15.15 -3.44 -58.90
C HIS A 24 13.94 -2.70 -59.51
N SER A 25 12.70 -3.15 -59.23
CA SER A 25 11.44 -2.52 -59.62
C SER A 25 10.47 -2.54 -58.43
N ASN A 26 9.49 -1.64 -58.36
CA ASN A 26 8.62 -1.51 -57.16
C ASN A 26 7.27 -2.25 -57.29
N ASP A 27 7.09 -3.08 -58.33
CA ASP A 27 5.77 -3.57 -58.77
C ASP A 27 5.63 -5.10 -58.82
N ARG A 28 6.61 -5.91 -58.35
CA ARG A 28 6.47 -7.38 -58.39
C ARG A 28 6.49 -7.99 -57.00
N THR A 29 5.48 -8.83 -56.76
CA THR A 29 5.39 -9.65 -55.56
C THR A 29 6.12 -10.97 -55.78
N LEU A 30 7.03 -11.32 -54.88
CA LEU A 30 7.59 -12.66 -54.78
C LEU A 30 6.57 -13.56 -54.08
N THR A 31 5.90 -14.43 -54.83
CA THR A 31 5.02 -15.45 -54.24
C THR A 31 5.83 -16.69 -53.89
N ILE A 32 5.79 -17.09 -52.61
CA ILE A 32 6.30 -18.39 -52.16
C ILE A 32 5.12 -19.36 -52.18
N ASP A 33 5.21 -20.40 -53.02
CA ASP A 33 4.24 -21.48 -53.08
C ASP A 33 4.92 -22.82 -52.75
N ALA A 34 4.44 -23.49 -51.71
CA ALA A 34 4.90 -24.78 -51.25
C ALA A 34 3.70 -25.72 -51.09
N SER A 35 3.35 -26.38 -52.20
CA SER A 35 2.24 -27.35 -52.28
C SER A 35 2.26 -28.50 -51.25
N ASN A 36 3.40 -28.75 -50.59
CA ASN A 36 3.56 -29.75 -49.53
C ASN A 36 3.55 -29.17 -48.12
N GLY A 37 3.36 -27.85 -47.95
CA GLY A 37 3.29 -27.17 -46.66
C GLY A 37 4.64 -26.75 -46.07
N ASP A 38 5.76 -27.02 -46.73
CA ASP A 38 7.09 -26.61 -46.24
C ASP A 38 7.69 -25.50 -47.11
N GLY A 39 7.70 -24.27 -46.60
CA GLY A 39 8.19 -23.09 -47.31
C GLY A 39 9.71 -22.92 -47.24
N LEU A 40 10.17 -22.00 -46.39
CA LEU A 40 11.58 -21.63 -46.28
C LEU A 40 12.30 -22.43 -45.18
N VAL A 41 13.51 -22.93 -45.47
CA VAL A 41 14.40 -23.52 -44.47
C VAL A 41 15.67 -22.69 -44.37
N HIS A 42 15.90 -22.11 -43.20
CA HIS A 42 17.06 -21.32 -42.85
C HIS A 42 17.90 -22.09 -41.82
N ALA A 43 19.11 -22.51 -42.22
CA ALA A 43 19.99 -23.36 -41.40
C ALA A 43 21.32 -22.69 -41.02
N GLY A 44 21.55 -21.45 -41.47
CA GLY A 44 22.75 -20.68 -41.13
C GLY A 44 22.54 -19.75 -39.94
N ASP A 45 23.62 -19.18 -39.43
CA ASP A 45 23.61 -18.17 -38.35
C ASP A 45 23.76 -16.75 -38.92
N VAL A 46 22.98 -16.44 -39.96
CA VAL A 46 23.06 -15.16 -40.71
C VAL A 46 21.67 -14.59 -40.99
N THR A 47 21.57 -13.28 -41.19
CA THR A 47 20.30 -12.64 -41.60
C THR A 47 20.06 -12.80 -43.11
N HIS A 48 18.86 -13.22 -43.49
CA HIS A 48 18.32 -13.15 -44.84
C HIS A 48 17.29 -12.04 -44.92
N VAL A 49 17.51 -11.07 -45.81
CA VAL A 49 16.66 -9.88 -45.92
C VAL A 49 15.90 -9.93 -47.24
N PHE A 50 14.58 -9.75 -47.19
CA PHE A 50 13.70 -9.58 -48.34
C PHE A 50 13.32 -8.11 -48.46
N ASN A 51 13.94 -7.41 -49.43
CA ASN A 51 13.63 -6.03 -49.82
C ASN A 51 12.74 -6.03 -51.08
N ALA A 52 11.63 -6.78 -51.01
CA ALA A 52 10.61 -6.87 -52.05
C ALA A 52 9.28 -7.28 -51.43
N ASN A 53 8.17 -6.95 -52.10
CA ASN A 53 6.84 -7.44 -51.71
C ASN A 53 6.86 -8.98 -51.71
N LEU A 54 6.35 -9.59 -50.66
CA LEU A 54 6.26 -11.03 -50.48
C LEU A 54 4.79 -11.46 -50.41
N ALA A 55 4.45 -12.62 -50.95
CA ALA A 55 3.12 -13.20 -50.76
C ALA A 55 3.18 -14.71 -50.56
N LEU A 56 2.18 -15.24 -49.86
CA LEU A 56 1.96 -16.69 -49.73
C LEU A 56 1.02 -17.19 -50.84
N GLY A 57 1.40 -18.30 -51.47
CA GLY A 57 0.56 -19.03 -52.43
C GLY A 57 -0.22 -20.19 -51.83
N SER A 58 0.08 -20.58 -50.60
CA SER A 58 -0.46 -21.74 -49.87
C SER A 58 -0.16 -21.61 -48.37
N ASP A 59 -0.78 -22.45 -47.53
CA ASP A 59 -0.37 -22.62 -46.13
C ASP A 59 1.03 -23.22 -46.05
N GLN A 60 1.91 -22.66 -45.23
CA GLN A 60 3.32 -23.07 -45.21
C GLN A 60 3.97 -22.97 -43.83
N THR A 61 5.01 -23.78 -43.62
CA THR A 61 5.91 -23.72 -42.48
C THR A 61 7.28 -23.25 -42.90
N TRP A 62 7.82 -22.25 -42.21
CA TRP A 62 9.21 -21.84 -42.33
C TRP A 62 10.00 -22.31 -41.12
N TYR A 63 11.18 -22.86 -41.37
CA TYR A 63 12.05 -23.45 -40.35
C TYR A 63 13.34 -22.64 -40.21
N LEU A 64 13.59 -22.11 -39.01
CA LEU A 64 14.90 -21.55 -38.64
C LEU A 64 15.57 -22.53 -37.68
N THR A 65 16.56 -23.26 -38.20
CA THR A 65 17.24 -24.38 -37.51
C THR A 65 18.65 -24.05 -37.05
N GLY A 66 19.20 -22.90 -37.48
CA GLY A 66 20.48 -22.37 -36.99
C GLY A 66 20.45 -22.07 -35.49
N SER A 67 21.62 -21.78 -34.91
CA SER A 67 21.78 -21.38 -33.51
C SER A 67 21.37 -19.93 -33.27
N SER A 68 21.66 -19.05 -34.24
CA SER A 68 21.34 -17.63 -34.21
C SER A 68 21.29 -17.04 -35.62
N GLY A 69 20.12 -17.08 -36.26
CA GLY A 69 19.91 -16.54 -37.61
C GLY A 69 18.59 -15.78 -37.73
N ALA A 70 18.45 -14.99 -38.81
CA ALA A 70 17.24 -14.20 -38.99
C ALA A 70 16.68 -14.22 -40.40
N ILE A 71 15.36 -14.08 -40.51
CA ILE A 71 14.66 -13.73 -41.74
C ILE A 71 14.02 -12.38 -41.51
N GLU A 72 14.28 -11.42 -42.37
CA GLU A 72 13.74 -10.06 -42.31
C GLU A 72 12.96 -9.77 -43.58
N VAL A 73 11.71 -9.34 -43.46
CA VAL A 73 10.87 -8.88 -44.56
C VAL A 73 10.64 -7.38 -44.39
N ASN A 74 11.08 -6.58 -45.36
CA ASN A 74 11.13 -5.12 -45.25
C ASN A 74 10.02 -4.38 -46.00
N ASP A 75 9.42 -5.00 -47.02
CA ASP A 75 8.29 -4.46 -47.79
C ASP A 75 7.01 -5.25 -47.50
N ASP A 76 5.94 -5.05 -48.28
CA ASP A 76 4.61 -5.60 -47.99
C ASP A 76 4.64 -7.14 -47.94
N PHE A 77 3.94 -7.71 -46.97
CA PHE A 77 3.77 -9.16 -46.87
C PHE A 77 2.28 -9.55 -46.92
N ASP A 78 1.84 -10.05 -48.07
CA ASP A 78 0.46 -10.51 -48.27
C ASP A 78 0.30 -11.98 -47.89
N LEU A 79 -0.41 -12.24 -46.80
CA LEU A 79 -0.72 -13.60 -46.36
C LEU A 79 -1.80 -14.26 -47.23
N GLY A 80 -2.51 -13.49 -48.07
CA GLY A 80 -3.72 -13.98 -48.75
C GLY A 80 -4.74 -14.47 -47.73
N SER A 81 -5.23 -15.70 -47.89
CA SER A 81 -6.07 -16.39 -46.91
C SER A 81 -5.31 -17.50 -46.17
N TYR A 82 -3.97 -17.49 -46.21
CA TYR A 82 -3.14 -18.62 -45.81
C TYR A 82 -2.50 -18.41 -44.44
N THR A 83 -2.15 -19.51 -43.78
CA THR A 83 -1.46 -19.51 -42.49
C THR A 83 0.04 -19.68 -42.68
N LEU A 84 0.84 -18.80 -42.06
CA LEU A 84 2.28 -18.97 -41.94
C LEU A 84 2.64 -19.56 -40.58
N THR A 85 3.17 -20.78 -40.58
CA THR A 85 3.82 -21.35 -39.40
C THR A 85 5.31 -21.00 -39.38
N LEU A 86 5.78 -20.39 -38.30
CA LEU A 86 7.19 -20.09 -38.06
C LEU A 86 7.71 -21.01 -36.97
N ASN A 87 8.65 -21.89 -37.31
CA ASN A 87 9.32 -22.78 -36.37
C ASN A 87 10.76 -22.33 -36.16
N THR A 88 11.00 -21.59 -35.07
CA THR A 88 12.32 -21.06 -34.72
C THR A 88 12.95 -21.92 -33.62
N ALA A 89 13.82 -22.85 -34.00
CA ALA A 89 14.28 -23.92 -33.10
C ALA A 89 15.03 -23.42 -31.85
N ASN A 90 15.81 -22.35 -31.96
CA ASN A 90 16.69 -21.86 -30.91
C ASN A 90 16.34 -20.42 -30.49
N PRO A 91 16.61 -20.02 -29.23
CA PRO A 91 16.31 -18.66 -28.72
C PRO A 91 16.95 -17.51 -29.53
N GLY A 92 18.09 -17.77 -30.18
CA GLY A 92 18.78 -16.78 -31.01
C GLY A 92 18.17 -16.58 -32.41
N ASN A 93 17.17 -17.39 -32.80
CA ASN A 93 16.54 -17.28 -34.12
C ASN A 93 15.41 -16.25 -34.10
N THR A 94 15.40 -15.36 -35.08
CA THR A 94 14.42 -14.27 -35.14
C THR A 94 13.82 -14.14 -36.53
N VAL A 95 12.50 -14.05 -36.63
CA VAL A 95 11.82 -13.59 -37.85
C VAL A 95 11.36 -12.16 -37.61
N ILE A 96 11.76 -11.23 -38.46
CA ILE A 96 11.41 -9.82 -38.36
C ILE A 96 10.49 -9.47 -39.54
N ILE A 97 9.35 -8.89 -39.22
CA ILE A 97 8.45 -8.30 -40.19
C ILE A 97 8.41 -6.80 -39.91
N SER A 98 9.08 -6.04 -40.77
CA SER A 98 9.46 -4.64 -40.57
C SER A 98 8.67 -3.70 -41.46
N SER A 99 8.08 -2.63 -40.90
CA SER A 99 7.33 -1.63 -41.68
C SER A 99 8.06 -0.33 -41.98
N THR A 100 9.39 -0.31 -42.00
CA THR A 100 10.03 0.91 -42.55
C THR A 100 9.62 1.12 -44.02
N LYS A 101 9.09 0.08 -44.71
CA LYS A 101 8.54 0.20 -46.06
C LYS A 101 7.25 -0.59 -46.39
N GLY A 102 6.81 -1.58 -45.60
CA GLY A 102 5.58 -2.32 -45.93
C GLY A 102 4.77 -2.89 -44.76
N ALA A 103 3.53 -3.32 -45.04
CA ALA A 103 2.58 -3.84 -44.07
C ALA A 103 2.28 -5.33 -44.31
N VAL A 104 1.93 -6.06 -43.24
CA VAL A 104 1.29 -7.37 -43.40
C VAL A 104 -0.19 -7.18 -43.70
N VAL A 105 -0.67 -7.82 -44.78
CA VAL A 105 -2.05 -7.73 -45.26
C VAL A 105 -2.65 -9.12 -45.50
N GLY A 106 -3.97 -9.17 -45.74
CA GLY A 106 -4.71 -10.40 -46.05
C GLY A 106 -5.55 -10.92 -44.89
N SER A 107 -6.34 -11.96 -45.13
CA SER A 107 -7.17 -12.63 -44.12
C SER A 107 -6.48 -13.83 -43.45
N GLY A 108 -5.28 -14.17 -43.90
CA GLY A 108 -4.41 -15.19 -43.31
C GLY A 108 -3.86 -14.82 -41.93
N GLY A 109 -3.22 -15.79 -41.28
CA GLY A 109 -2.71 -15.65 -39.90
C GLY A 109 -1.33 -16.27 -39.67
N PHE A 110 -0.86 -16.20 -38.43
CA PHE A 110 0.46 -16.68 -38.03
C PHE A 110 0.36 -17.78 -36.96
N ILE A 111 1.26 -18.76 -37.02
CA ILE A 111 1.52 -19.72 -35.94
C ILE A 111 3.00 -19.69 -35.60
N LYS A 112 3.36 -19.19 -34.42
CA LYS A 112 4.73 -19.17 -33.91
C LYS A 112 4.99 -20.37 -33.00
N THR A 113 6.03 -21.15 -33.32
CA THR A 113 6.50 -22.33 -32.57
C THR A 113 8.02 -22.26 -32.39
N GLY A 114 8.57 -23.14 -31.54
CA GLY A 114 10.01 -23.16 -31.23
C GLY A 114 10.45 -22.03 -30.30
N ALA A 115 11.69 -22.07 -29.83
CA ALA A 115 12.20 -21.20 -28.76
C ALA A 115 12.56 -19.76 -29.18
N GLY A 116 12.68 -19.46 -30.48
CA GLY A 116 13.11 -18.14 -30.96
C GLY A 116 11.99 -17.09 -31.02
N ASN A 117 12.22 -16.02 -31.77
CA ASN A 117 11.37 -14.82 -31.80
C ASN A 117 10.66 -14.60 -33.15
N LEU A 118 9.48 -13.98 -33.11
CA LEU A 118 8.83 -13.30 -34.22
C LEU A 118 8.64 -11.83 -33.83
N VAL A 119 9.05 -10.88 -34.65
CA VAL A 119 8.98 -9.45 -34.36
C VAL A 119 8.04 -8.76 -35.35
N PHE A 120 7.01 -8.10 -34.83
CA PHE A 120 6.17 -7.17 -35.57
C PHE A 120 6.56 -5.74 -35.20
N SER A 121 7.35 -5.08 -36.05
CA SER A 121 7.83 -3.72 -35.79
C SER A 121 7.05 -2.64 -36.53
N GLY A 122 5.88 -2.98 -37.05
CA GLY A 122 5.20 -2.14 -38.01
C GLY A 122 3.69 -2.19 -38.06
N ALA A 123 3.09 -1.29 -38.85
CA ALA A 123 1.64 -1.18 -38.98
C ALA A 123 1.09 -2.29 -39.87
N ASN A 124 0.37 -3.24 -39.28
CA ASN A 124 -0.19 -4.40 -39.97
C ASN A 124 -1.72 -4.29 -40.05
N THR A 125 -2.32 -4.91 -41.08
CA THR A 125 -3.78 -4.90 -41.29
C THR A 125 -4.36 -6.27 -41.61
N TYR A 126 -3.58 -7.35 -41.43
CA TYR A 126 -4.10 -8.69 -41.60
C TYR A 126 -5.21 -8.98 -40.57
N THR A 127 -6.16 -9.82 -40.95
CA THR A 127 -7.36 -10.08 -40.13
C THR A 127 -7.39 -11.48 -39.52
N GLY A 128 -6.42 -12.35 -39.85
CA GLY A 128 -6.34 -13.69 -39.29
C GLY A 128 -5.68 -13.72 -37.92
N THR A 129 -5.84 -14.84 -37.21
CA THR A 129 -5.33 -15.01 -35.83
C THR A 129 -3.81 -15.07 -35.77
N THR A 130 -3.23 -14.50 -34.72
CA THR A 130 -1.83 -14.73 -34.33
C THR A 130 -1.77 -15.76 -33.20
N THR A 131 -1.25 -16.96 -33.47
CA THR A 131 -1.12 -18.04 -32.48
C THR A 131 0.33 -18.22 -32.03
N VAL A 132 0.60 -18.21 -30.73
CA VAL A 132 1.94 -18.40 -30.14
C VAL A 132 1.95 -19.70 -29.34
N ASN A 133 2.50 -20.75 -29.94
CA ASN A 133 2.66 -22.07 -29.33
C ASN A 133 4.02 -22.27 -28.66
N GLY A 134 4.97 -21.34 -28.85
CA GLY A 134 6.30 -21.41 -28.26
C GLY A 134 7.18 -20.21 -28.61
N GLY A 135 8.11 -19.88 -27.71
CA GLY A 135 9.01 -18.73 -27.87
C GLY A 135 8.25 -17.41 -27.77
N THR A 136 8.81 -16.34 -28.34
CA THR A 136 8.26 -14.98 -28.14
C THR A 136 7.76 -14.37 -29.44
N VAL A 137 6.59 -13.73 -29.40
CA VAL A 137 6.18 -12.71 -30.37
C VAL A 137 6.43 -11.35 -29.74
N VAL A 138 7.31 -10.54 -30.34
CA VAL A 138 7.63 -9.18 -29.89
C VAL A 138 6.88 -8.19 -30.77
N VAL A 139 6.13 -7.28 -30.16
CA VAL A 139 5.38 -6.25 -30.85
C VAL A 139 5.93 -4.88 -30.47
N SER A 140 6.34 -4.11 -31.47
CA SER A 140 6.89 -2.76 -31.28
C SER A 140 6.14 -1.67 -32.05
N HIS A 141 4.92 -1.95 -32.49
CA HIS A 141 4.02 -0.99 -33.12
C HIS A 141 2.58 -1.21 -32.66
N ALA A 142 1.79 -0.14 -32.55
CA ALA A 142 0.40 -0.18 -32.06
C ALA A 142 -0.51 -1.11 -32.88
N ASP A 143 -0.36 -1.10 -34.21
CA ASP A 143 -1.09 -1.98 -35.14
C ASP A 143 -0.29 -3.25 -35.50
N GLY A 144 0.67 -3.66 -34.68
CA GLY A 144 1.58 -4.77 -35.01
C GLY A 144 0.90 -6.13 -35.12
N LEU A 145 -0.23 -6.33 -34.46
CA LEU A 145 -0.98 -7.60 -34.46
C LEU A 145 -2.10 -7.65 -35.51
N GLY A 146 -2.15 -6.69 -36.43
CA GLY A 146 -3.19 -6.62 -37.45
C GLY A 146 -4.48 -5.98 -36.93
N SER A 147 -5.61 -6.36 -37.53
CA SER A 147 -6.93 -5.92 -37.07
C SER A 147 -7.45 -6.81 -35.93
N ASP A 148 -8.36 -6.28 -35.12
CA ASP A 148 -8.97 -6.97 -33.97
C ASP A 148 -9.93 -8.15 -34.30
N ALA A 149 -9.99 -8.56 -35.57
CA ALA A 149 -10.92 -9.58 -36.05
C ALA A 149 -10.46 -11.01 -35.73
N GLY A 150 -9.15 -11.26 -35.80
CA GLY A 150 -8.56 -12.59 -35.62
C GLY A 150 -8.15 -12.90 -34.18
N GLY A 151 -7.80 -11.85 -33.42
CA GLY A 151 -7.27 -11.97 -32.06
C GLY A 151 -5.89 -12.63 -32.00
N THR A 152 -5.34 -12.64 -30.79
CA THR A 152 -4.05 -13.24 -30.48
C THR A 152 -4.23 -14.33 -29.43
N VAL A 153 -3.66 -15.50 -29.66
CA VAL A 153 -3.72 -16.65 -28.75
C VAL A 153 -2.33 -17.07 -28.35
N VAL A 154 -1.99 -16.98 -27.07
CA VAL A 154 -0.73 -17.41 -26.50
C VAL A 154 -0.96 -18.68 -25.70
N ASN A 155 -0.49 -19.81 -26.24
CA ASN A 155 -0.61 -21.11 -25.60
C ASN A 155 0.57 -21.38 -24.64
N SER A 156 0.50 -22.50 -23.91
CA SER A 156 1.52 -22.87 -22.94
C SER A 156 2.91 -22.92 -23.58
N GLY A 157 3.85 -22.13 -23.03
CA GLY A 157 5.23 -22.01 -23.51
C GLY A 157 5.46 -20.88 -24.53
N GLY A 158 4.39 -20.17 -24.93
CA GLY A 158 4.48 -18.94 -25.72
C GLY A 158 4.46 -17.68 -24.87
N THR A 159 5.03 -16.61 -25.41
CA THR A 159 5.03 -15.27 -24.84
C THR A 159 4.65 -14.24 -25.90
N LEU A 160 3.78 -13.30 -25.56
CA LEU A 160 3.59 -12.04 -26.31
C LEU A 160 4.28 -10.92 -25.52
N GLU A 161 5.27 -10.26 -26.11
CA GLU A 161 6.04 -9.18 -25.49
C GLU A 161 5.73 -7.84 -26.17
N LEU A 162 5.51 -6.79 -25.37
CA LEU A 162 5.34 -5.42 -25.85
C LEU A 162 6.61 -4.58 -25.59
N THR A 163 7.00 -3.74 -26.55
CA THR A 163 8.13 -2.80 -26.44
C THR A 163 7.90 -1.56 -27.31
N GLY A 164 8.64 -0.49 -27.09
CA GLY A 164 8.64 0.69 -27.97
C GLY A 164 7.62 1.78 -27.62
N ASN A 165 7.08 1.78 -26.40
CA ASN A 165 6.09 2.75 -25.91
C ASN A 165 4.78 2.73 -26.68
N ILE A 166 4.23 1.54 -26.90
CA ILE A 166 3.06 1.33 -27.76
C ILE A 166 1.77 1.16 -26.96
N THR A 167 0.63 1.37 -27.63
CA THR A 167 -0.69 1.02 -27.09
C THR A 167 -1.40 0.09 -28.07
N ILE A 168 -1.72 -1.13 -27.63
CA ILE A 168 -2.57 -2.05 -28.39
C ILE A 168 -4.03 -1.73 -28.06
N ALA A 169 -4.79 -1.26 -29.05
CA ALA A 169 -6.08 -0.57 -28.81
C ALA A 169 -7.27 -1.52 -28.55
N SER A 170 -7.50 -2.54 -29.38
CA SER A 170 -8.69 -3.39 -29.28
C SER A 170 -8.44 -4.89 -29.46
N GLU A 171 -7.21 -5.29 -29.78
CA GLU A 171 -6.86 -6.69 -30.03
C GLU A 171 -7.21 -7.57 -28.83
N GLY A 172 -8.02 -8.62 -29.05
CA GLY A 172 -8.34 -9.59 -28.02
C GLY A 172 -7.18 -10.55 -27.78
N LEU A 173 -6.80 -10.77 -26.52
CA LEU A 173 -5.76 -11.71 -26.13
C LEU A 173 -6.33 -12.90 -25.36
N THR A 174 -5.95 -14.10 -25.77
CA THR A 174 -6.18 -15.33 -24.99
C THR A 174 -4.85 -15.91 -24.56
N VAL A 175 -4.55 -15.94 -23.25
CA VAL A 175 -3.37 -16.59 -22.66
C VAL A 175 -3.78 -17.92 -22.03
N ASN A 176 -3.14 -19.04 -22.38
CA ASN A 176 -3.52 -20.38 -21.92
C ASN A 176 -2.37 -21.11 -21.23
N GLY A 177 -2.67 -21.88 -20.18
CA GLY A 177 -1.69 -22.68 -19.45
C GLY A 177 -0.58 -21.79 -18.90
N SER A 178 0.67 -22.04 -19.31
CA SER A 178 1.81 -21.20 -18.94
C SER A 178 2.11 -20.05 -19.92
N GLY A 179 1.20 -19.74 -20.85
CA GLY A 179 1.36 -18.65 -21.81
C GLY A 179 1.26 -17.28 -21.14
N ARG A 180 2.07 -16.31 -21.60
CA ARG A 180 2.20 -15.01 -20.92
C ARG A 180 2.10 -13.80 -21.85
N LEU A 181 1.50 -12.72 -21.35
CA LEU A 181 1.76 -11.35 -21.81
C LEU A 181 2.96 -10.82 -21.02
N LEU A 182 3.94 -10.20 -21.67
CA LEU A 182 5.15 -9.68 -21.05
C LEU A 182 5.36 -8.20 -21.38
N ASN A 183 5.69 -7.42 -20.36
CA ASN A 183 6.30 -6.11 -20.49
C ASN A 183 7.66 -6.09 -19.78
N ALA A 184 8.74 -6.12 -20.56
CA ALA A 184 10.09 -6.19 -20.02
C ALA A 184 10.78 -4.81 -19.92
N ALA A 185 10.31 -3.83 -20.69
CA ALA A 185 10.83 -2.46 -20.74
C ALA A 185 9.76 -1.52 -21.32
N ASP A 186 10.08 -0.23 -21.37
CA ASP A 186 9.25 0.83 -21.94
C ASP A 186 7.88 1.02 -21.27
N SER A 187 7.17 2.09 -21.64
CA SER A 187 5.82 2.35 -21.16
C SER A 187 4.79 1.92 -22.20
N ASN A 188 4.29 0.69 -22.11
CA ASN A 188 3.31 0.14 -23.05
C ASN A 188 1.91 0.06 -22.42
N ALA A 189 0.89 -0.07 -23.25
CA ALA A 189 -0.49 -0.26 -22.82
C ALA A 189 -1.21 -1.33 -23.64
N TYR A 190 -2.10 -2.07 -22.97
CA TYR A 190 -2.98 -3.04 -23.59
C TYR A 190 -4.43 -2.73 -23.23
N SER A 191 -5.24 -2.41 -24.23
CA SER A 191 -6.62 -1.96 -24.05
C SER A 191 -7.65 -3.01 -24.47
N GLY A 192 -7.25 -4.03 -25.22
CA GLY A 192 -8.09 -5.18 -25.50
C GLY A 192 -8.28 -6.09 -24.28
N ALA A 193 -9.30 -6.94 -24.32
CA ALA A 193 -9.57 -7.88 -23.23
C ALA A 193 -8.56 -9.04 -23.23
N ILE A 194 -8.04 -9.40 -22.05
CA ILE A 194 -7.18 -10.57 -21.85
C ILE A 194 -8.01 -11.68 -21.21
N SER A 195 -7.93 -12.90 -21.72
CA SER A 195 -8.71 -14.05 -21.24
C SER A 195 -7.86 -15.33 -21.16
N GLY A 196 -8.41 -16.38 -20.56
CA GLY A 196 -7.79 -17.72 -20.53
C GLY A 196 -7.15 -18.08 -19.19
N THR A 197 -6.28 -19.07 -19.17
CA THR A 197 -5.69 -19.64 -17.94
C THR A 197 -4.23 -19.26 -17.69
N GLY A 198 -3.62 -18.54 -18.64
CA GLY A 198 -2.27 -17.96 -18.51
C GLY A 198 -2.29 -16.63 -17.77
N GLY A 199 -1.12 -15.98 -17.73
CA GLY A 199 -0.87 -14.82 -16.86
C GLY A 199 -0.20 -13.63 -17.55
N VAL A 200 0.13 -12.63 -16.74
CA VAL A 200 0.79 -11.38 -17.15
C VAL A 200 2.07 -11.20 -16.36
N ASP A 201 3.15 -10.81 -17.03
CA ASP A 201 4.44 -10.47 -16.44
C ASP A 201 4.82 -9.03 -16.74
N VAL A 202 5.26 -8.32 -15.71
CA VAL A 202 5.86 -6.99 -15.85
C VAL A 202 7.19 -6.99 -15.12
N THR A 203 8.30 -7.05 -15.86
CA THR A 203 9.65 -7.15 -15.28
C THR A 203 10.44 -5.83 -15.38
N GLY A 204 9.94 -4.89 -16.17
CA GLY A 204 10.54 -3.57 -16.35
C GLY A 204 9.59 -2.64 -17.10
N GLY A 205 9.84 -1.32 -17.03
CA GLY A 205 8.98 -0.32 -17.64
C GLY A 205 7.59 -0.26 -17.00
N ILE A 206 6.64 0.36 -17.69
CA ILE A 206 5.25 0.49 -17.24
C ILE A 206 4.34 -0.26 -18.20
N LEU A 207 3.47 -1.15 -17.71
CA LEU A 207 2.36 -1.70 -18.46
C LEU A 207 1.04 -1.12 -17.94
N THR A 208 0.25 -0.48 -18.79
CA THR A 208 -1.13 -0.07 -18.43
C THR A 208 -2.15 -1.02 -19.04
N LEU A 209 -2.97 -1.66 -18.20
CA LEU A 209 -4.09 -2.49 -18.63
C LEU A 209 -5.39 -1.68 -18.57
N ASN A 210 -5.84 -1.22 -19.74
CA ASN A 210 -7.05 -0.40 -19.87
C ASN A 210 -8.32 -1.25 -20.04
N GLY A 211 -8.19 -2.48 -20.52
CA GLY A 211 -9.32 -3.37 -20.79
C GLY A 211 -9.77 -4.16 -19.56
N ASN A 212 -11.07 -4.49 -19.50
CA ASN A 212 -11.56 -5.53 -18.59
C ASN A 212 -11.08 -6.88 -19.10
N SER A 213 -10.49 -7.68 -18.20
CA SER A 213 -9.92 -8.99 -18.48
C SER A 213 -10.64 -10.08 -17.70
N SER A 214 -10.44 -11.34 -18.10
CA SER A 214 -11.02 -12.53 -17.50
C SER A 214 -10.04 -13.71 -17.42
N TYR A 215 -8.73 -13.45 -17.56
CA TYR A 215 -7.74 -14.48 -17.34
C TYR A 215 -7.70 -14.89 -15.86
N SER A 216 -7.25 -16.12 -15.60
CA SER A 216 -7.19 -16.70 -14.26
C SER A 216 -5.78 -17.10 -13.80
N GLY A 217 -4.76 -16.93 -14.64
CA GLY A 217 -3.37 -17.11 -14.23
C GLY A 217 -2.85 -15.95 -13.37
N SER A 218 -1.60 -16.05 -12.93
CA SER A 218 -0.99 -15.03 -12.06
C SER A 218 -0.70 -13.72 -12.80
N THR A 219 -0.67 -12.64 -12.02
CA THR A 219 -0.11 -11.36 -12.44
C THR A 219 1.17 -11.13 -11.64
N ASP A 220 2.32 -11.22 -12.29
CA ASP A 220 3.63 -11.15 -11.64
C ASP A 220 4.36 -9.87 -12.04
N ILE A 221 4.59 -8.97 -11.06
CA ILE A 221 5.24 -7.68 -11.23
C ILE A 221 6.56 -7.73 -10.45
N SER A 222 7.68 -7.59 -11.15
CA SER A 222 9.00 -7.85 -10.57
C SER A 222 10.08 -6.93 -11.12
N GLY A 223 11.28 -6.99 -10.53
CA GLY A 223 12.43 -6.21 -10.98
C GLY A 223 12.17 -4.71 -10.80
N THR A 224 12.15 -3.98 -11.91
CA THR A 224 11.81 -2.55 -11.95
C THR A 224 10.54 -2.32 -12.78
N GLY A 225 9.62 -3.28 -12.76
CA GLY A 225 8.36 -3.22 -13.48
C GLY A 225 7.27 -2.48 -12.71
N ALA A 226 6.40 -1.77 -13.42
CA ALA A 226 5.20 -1.19 -12.87
C ALA A 226 3.98 -1.56 -13.71
N LEU A 227 2.94 -2.09 -13.08
CA LEU A 227 1.65 -2.35 -13.73
C LEU A 227 0.66 -1.29 -13.29
N ILE A 228 -0.13 -0.74 -14.21
CA ILE A 228 -1.26 0.13 -13.89
C ILE A 228 -2.57 -0.54 -14.32
N ALA A 229 -3.40 -0.88 -13.35
CA ALA A 229 -4.76 -1.36 -13.59
C ALA A 229 -5.71 -0.16 -13.74
N ALA A 230 -6.29 -0.02 -14.93
CA ALA A 230 -7.14 1.12 -15.29
C ALA A 230 -8.60 0.71 -15.60
N SER A 231 -8.97 -0.53 -15.26
CA SER A 231 -10.30 -1.13 -15.39
C SER A 231 -10.58 -2.11 -14.24
N ASN A 232 -11.86 -2.31 -13.86
CA ASN A 232 -12.26 -3.09 -12.69
C ASN A 232 -11.74 -4.55 -12.71
N ASN A 233 -11.71 -5.16 -13.89
CA ASN A 233 -11.20 -6.53 -14.05
C ASN A 233 -9.87 -6.55 -14.80
N ALA A 234 -9.08 -5.47 -14.75
CA ALA A 234 -7.81 -5.41 -15.48
C ALA A 234 -6.85 -6.55 -15.10
N LEU A 235 -6.92 -7.02 -13.85
CA LEU A 235 -6.07 -8.10 -13.32
C LEU A 235 -6.64 -9.52 -13.52
N GLY A 236 -7.79 -9.63 -14.19
CA GLY A 236 -8.43 -10.91 -14.48
C GLY A 236 -9.68 -11.17 -13.64
N THR A 237 -10.23 -12.38 -13.78
CA THR A 237 -11.36 -12.88 -13.00
C THR A 237 -11.15 -14.36 -12.77
N GLY A 238 -10.50 -14.78 -11.67
CA GLY A 238 -10.24 -16.22 -11.55
C GLY A 238 -9.39 -16.75 -10.42
N GLY A 239 -9.18 -16.01 -9.34
CA GLY A 239 -8.38 -16.51 -8.21
C GLY A 239 -6.88 -16.68 -8.53
N GLY A 240 -6.40 -15.95 -9.54
CA GLY A 240 -4.97 -15.69 -9.67
C GLY A 240 -4.46 -14.94 -8.45
N THR A 241 -3.16 -15.06 -8.19
CA THR A 241 -2.48 -14.21 -7.22
C THR A 241 -1.80 -13.10 -7.99
N THR A 242 -1.96 -11.85 -7.52
CA THR A 242 -1.13 -10.74 -7.96
C THR A 242 0.07 -10.64 -7.04
N THR A 243 1.28 -10.67 -7.59
CA THR A 243 2.53 -10.61 -6.81
C THR A 243 3.36 -9.43 -7.25
N VAL A 244 3.76 -8.58 -6.30
CA VAL A 244 4.72 -7.48 -6.50
C VAL A 244 6.01 -7.82 -5.74
N SER A 245 7.15 -7.72 -6.41
CA SER A 245 8.46 -8.05 -5.83
C SER A 245 9.60 -7.18 -6.35
N GLY A 246 10.67 -7.05 -5.57
CA GLY A 246 11.80 -6.18 -5.92
C GLY A 246 11.41 -4.69 -5.87
N ASP A 247 11.90 -3.88 -6.79
CA ASP A 247 11.55 -2.45 -6.87
C ASP A 247 10.36 -2.23 -7.80
N ALA A 248 9.37 -3.13 -7.76
CA ALA A 248 8.21 -3.11 -8.63
C ALA A 248 6.98 -2.48 -7.96
N SER A 249 6.02 -2.01 -8.76
CA SER A 249 4.76 -1.42 -8.24
C SER A 249 3.53 -1.93 -8.97
N LEU A 250 2.46 -2.13 -8.19
CA LEU A 250 1.10 -2.14 -8.72
C LEU A 250 0.45 -0.76 -8.51
N GLY A 251 -0.02 -0.17 -9.59
CA GLY A 251 -0.73 1.10 -9.63
C GLY A 251 -2.21 0.92 -9.95
N LEU A 252 -3.09 1.70 -9.33
CA LEU A 252 -4.52 1.79 -9.69
C LEU A 252 -4.86 3.18 -10.21
N GLN A 253 -5.74 3.26 -11.22
CA GLN A 253 -6.27 4.53 -11.74
C GLN A 253 -7.70 4.42 -12.28
N ASN A 254 -8.33 5.56 -12.55
CA ASN A 254 -9.63 5.70 -13.24
C ASN A 254 -10.89 5.30 -12.45
N ASN A 255 -10.83 5.31 -11.11
CA ASN A 255 -11.93 4.96 -10.21
C ASN A 255 -12.34 3.49 -10.31
N VAL A 256 -11.35 2.60 -10.28
CA VAL A 256 -11.56 1.16 -10.42
C VAL A 256 -11.83 0.49 -9.09
N THR A 257 -12.59 -0.60 -9.14
CA THR A 257 -12.73 -1.55 -8.04
C THR A 257 -12.17 -2.88 -8.51
N ILE A 258 -11.05 -3.31 -7.92
CA ILE A 258 -10.44 -4.61 -8.16
C ILE A 258 -10.97 -5.58 -7.10
N ALA A 259 -11.97 -6.38 -7.45
CA ALA A 259 -12.67 -7.28 -6.52
C ALA A 259 -12.54 -8.78 -6.84
N SER A 260 -11.89 -9.11 -7.96
CA SER A 260 -11.85 -10.47 -8.49
C SER A 260 -10.56 -11.23 -8.16
N GLU A 261 -9.69 -10.66 -7.33
CA GLU A 261 -8.38 -11.20 -7.00
C GLU A 261 -8.37 -11.89 -5.65
N SER A 262 -7.85 -13.12 -5.62
CA SER A 262 -7.92 -13.94 -4.40
C SER A 262 -6.83 -13.67 -3.38
N ASN A 263 -5.78 -12.92 -3.73
CA ASN A 263 -4.71 -12.44 -2.83
C ASN A 263 -3.78 -11.44 -3.57
N LEU A 264 -3.30 -10.42 -2.87
CA LEU A 264 -2.18 -9.56 -3.29
C LEU A 264 -0.98 -9.75 -2.38
N ASN A 265 0.11 -10.24 -2.95
CA ASN A 265 1.38 -10.39 -2.24
C ASN A 265 2.30 -9.21 -2.60
N LEU A 266 2.72 -8.43 -1.60
CA LEU A 266 3.56 -7.26 -1.80
C LEU A 266 4.91 -7.44 -1.13
N SER A 267 5.97 -7.13 -1.86
CA SER A 267 7.32 -7.04 -1.33
C SER A 267 8.15 -6.01 -2.10
N GLY A 268 9.14 -5.46 -1.40
CA GLY A 268 10.13 -4.51 -1.89
C GLY A 268 9.68 -3.04 -1.92
N GLY A 269 10.59 -2.17 -2.37
CA GLY A 269 10.51 -0.72 -2.14
C GLY A 269 9.64 0.08 -3.13
N GLY A 270 9.19 -0.56 -4.20
CA GLY A 270 8.40 0.09 -5.24
C GLY A 270 9.21 0.73 -6.37
N TYR A 271 8.56 0.85 -7.52
CA TYR A 271 9.09 1.49 -8.72
C TYR A 271 9.46 2.95 -8.42
N LEU A 272 10.74 3.28 -8.62
CA LEU A 272 11.33 4.60 -8.35
C LEU A 272 11.12 5.07 -6.89
N GLY A 273 10.95 4.14 -5.94
CA GLY A 273 10.71 4.45 -4.53
C GLY A 273 9.31 5.01 -4.25
N LEU A 274 8.36 4.86 -5.17
CA LEU A 274 6.98 5.31 -4.97
C LEU A 274 6.15 4.34 -4.09
N GLY A 275 6.70 3.20 -3.71
CA GLY A 275 5.99 2.14 -2.97
C GLY A 275 5.46 1.02 -3.86
N SER A 276 5.28 -0.17 -3.28
CA SER A 276 4.87 -1.37 -4.01
C SER A 276 3.39 -1.34 -4.41
N PHE A 277 2.58 -0.50 -3.77
CA PHE A 277 1.18 -0.31 -4.10
C PHE A 277 0.82 1.18 -4.16
N VAL A 278 0.30 1.63 -5.31
CA VAL A 278 0.20 3.06 -5.63
C VAL A 278 -1.19 3.40 -6.16
N ASN A 279 -1.80 4.44 -5.62
CA ASN A 279 -2.98 5.07 -6.21
C ASN A 279 -2.52 6.22 -7.09
N VAL A 280 -2.62 6.04 -8.41
CA VAL A 280 -2.12 7.02 -9.38
C VAL A 280 -3.11 8.18 -9.54
N SER A 281 -4.40 7.88 -9.69
CA SER A 281 -5.47 8.90 -9.80
C SER A 281 -6.87 8.33 -9.57
N GLY A 282 -7.81 9.19 -9.18
CA GLY A 282 -9.19 8.77 -8.89
C GLY A 282 -9.34 8.07 -7.53
N THR A 283 -10.55 7.61 -7.24
CA THR A 283 -10.86 6.83 -6.04
C THR A 283 -10.90 5.35 -6.39
N ASN A 284 -9.85 4.60 -6.04
CA ASN A 284 -9.75 3.19 -6.42
C ASN A 284 -9.83 2.28 -5.19
N TYR A 285 -10.37 1.09 -5.41
CA TYR A 285 -10.65 0.09 -4.39
C TYR A 285 -9.90 -1.19 -4.71
N TRP A 286 -9.27 -1.75 -3.68
CA TRP A 286 -8.79 -3.12 -3.64
C TRP A 286 -9.67 -3.91 -2.68
N GLU A 287 -10.38 -4.90 -3.18
CA GLU A 287 -11.21 -5.82 -2.39
C GLU A 287 -10.56 -7.20 -2.51
N GLY A 288 -10.13 -7.75 -1.37
CA GLY A 288 -9.33 -8.97 -1.27
C GLY A 288 -8.12 -8.83 -0.34
N ASP A 289 -7.68 -9.96 0.19
CA ASP A 289 -6.56 -10.04 1.14
C ASP A 289 -5.25 -9.49 0.57
N ILE A 290 -4.48 -8.83 1.44
CA ILE A 290 -3.12 -8.35 1.14
C ILE A 290 -2.15 -8.97 2.15
N THR A 291 -1.05 -9.53 1.67
CA THR A 291 0.04 -10.07 2.50
C THR A 291 1.38 -9.41 2.19
N LEU A 292 2.12 -9.02 3.22
CA LEU A 292 3.45 -8.41 3.09
C LEU A 292 4.57 -9.45 3.22
N GLY A 293 5.45 -9.49 2.22
CA GLY A 293 6.66 -10.32 2.19
C GLY A 293 7.94 -9.59 2.65
N SER A 294 7.90 -8.27 2.77
CA SER A 294 8.94 -7.39 3.32
C SER A 294 8.28 -6.10 3.81
N ASP A 295 9.06 -5.13 4.31
CA ASP A 295 8.54 -3.78 4.52
C ASP A 295 8.03 -3.23 3.18
N VAL A 296 6.88 -2.54 3.21
CA VAL A 296 6.25 -1.98 2.00
C VAL A 296 5.73 -0.57 2.24
N THR A 297 5.51 0.15 1.13
CA THR A 297 4.88 1.46 1.14
C THR A 297 3.62 1.45 0.26
N PHE A 298 2.51 1.94 0.81
CA PHE A 298 1.32 2.34 0.06
C PHE A 298 1.37 3.84 -0.16
N ASN A 299 1.17 4.29 -1.40
CA ASN A 299 1.30 5.69 -1.77
C ASN A 299 0.11 6.19 -2.59
N THR A 300 -0.50 7.31 -2.18
CA THR A 300 -1.52 8.00 -2.97
C THR A 300 -0.97 9.25 -3.64
N LEU A 301 -0.74 9.19 -4.95
CA LEU A 301 -0.28 10.34 -5.74
C LEU A 301 -1.40 11.37 -5.96
N ALA A 302 -2.64 10.90 -6.13
CA ALA A 302 -3.84 11.72 -6.23
C ALA A 302 -5.08 10.90 -5.89
N GLY A 303 -6.19 11.54 -5.51
CA GLY A 303 -7.46 10.87 -5.23
C GLY A 303 -7.43 10.06 -3.93
N ALA A 304 -8.10 8.90 -3.93
CA ALA A 304 -8.21 8.06 -2.74
C ALA A 304 -7.89 6.59 -3.05
N MET A 305 -7.10 5.95 -2.18
CA MET A 305 -6.93 4.50 -2.14
C MET A 305 -7.84 3.93 -1.08
N VAL A 306 -8.60 2.88 -1.40
CA VAL A 306 -9.40 2.12 -0.44
C VAL A 306 -8.93 0.67 -0.46
N VAL A 307 -8.59 0.13 0.71
CA VAL A 307 -8.14 -1.26 0.90
C VAL A 307 -9.16 -1.99 1.78
N GLY A 308 -9.74 -3.04 1.23
CA GLY A 308 -10.77 -3.88 1.85
C GLY A 308 -12.19 -3.54 1.42
N GLU A 309 -13.08 -4.55 1.48
CA GLU A 309 -14.50 -4.39 1.21
C GLU A 309 -15.22 -3.59 2.32
N TYR A 310 -15.78 -2.43 1.96
CA TYR A 310 -16.46 -1.51 2.88
C TYR A 310 -17.72 -2.10 3.56
N ALA A 311 -18.34 -3.12 2.95
CA ALA A 311 -19.62 -3.66 3.41
C ALA A 311 -19.49 -4.81 4.42
N THR A 312 -18.44 -5.64 4.28
CA THR A 312 -18.30 -6.89 5.05
C THR A 312 -17.10 -6.88 5.98
N TYR A 313 -16.08 -6.07 5.69
CA TYR A 313 -14.82 -6.01 6.46
C TYR A 313 -14.17 -7.40 6.66
N THR A 314 -14.27 -8.26 5.64
CA THR A 314 -13.78 -9.66 5.73
C THR A 314 -12.37 -9.88 5.19
N ASP A 315 -11.80 -8.88 4.53
CA ASP A 315 -10.43 -8.93 3.98
C ASP A 315 -9.40 -8.56 5.05
N ASP A 316 -8.27 -9.27 5.07
CA ASP A 316 -7.14 -9.00 5.94
C ASP A 316 -6.01 -8.24 5.22
N LEU A 317 -5.39 -7.29 5.92
CA LEU A 317 -4.09 -6.71 5.57
C LEU A 317 -3.03 -7.28 6.52
N ASN A 318 -2.45 -8.40 6.13
CA ASN A 318 -1.48 -9.15 6.94
C ASN A 318 -0.06 -8.63 6.76
N LEU A 319 0.45 -7.96 7.80
CA LEU A 319 1.80 -7.39 7.82
C LEU A 319 2.90 -8.45 7.98
N GLY A 320 2.56 -9.65 8.48
CA GLY A 320 3.57 -10.60 8.94
C GLY A 320 4.47 -9.95 10.00
N ALA A 321 5.78 -9.95 9.78
CA ALA A 321 6.75 -9.28 10.65
C ALA A 321 7.26 -7.94 10.10
N ASN A 322 6.61 -7.41 9.06
CA ASN A 322 7.12 -6.31 8.25
C ASN A 322 6.35 -5.01 8.50
N ASP A 323 7.02 -3.89 8.32
CA ASP A 323 6.40 -2.58 8.53
C ASP A 323 5.64 -2.12 7.28
N LEU A 324 4.47 -1.50 7.50
CA LEU A 324 3.68 -0.83 6.47
C LEU A 324 3.86 0.69 6.59
N THR A 325 4.35 1.31 5.52
CA THR A 325 4.37 2.77 5.39
C THR A 325 3.17 3.23 4.56
N LEU A 326 2.38 4.17 5.09
CA LEU A 326 1.30 4.84 4.39
C LEU A 326 1.73 6.29 4.09
N THR A 327 1.65 6.70 2.83
CA THR A 327 2.05 8.04 2.39
C THR A 327 1.19 8.56 1.24
N GLY A 328 1.30 9.85 0.93
CA GLY A 328 0.52 10.45 -0.14
C GLY A 328 0.69 11.96 -0.26
N ALA A 329 0.25 12.47 -1.41
CA ALA A 329 0.24 13.89 -1.71
C ALA A 329 -0.85 14.64 -0.92
N SER A 330 -0.68 15.95 -0.74
CA SER A 330 -1.70 16.80 -0.13
C SER A 330 -3.04 16.71 -0.88
N GLY A 331 -4.13 16.55 -0.15
CA GLY A 331 -5.48 16.39 -0.69
C GLY A 331 -5.82 14.98 -1.20
N SER A 332 -4.90 14.02 -1.07
CA SER A 332 -5.18 12.59 -1.26
C SER A 332 -5.54 11.91 0.07
N SER A 333 -6.04 10.68 0.02
CA SER A 333 -6.34 9.89 1.23
C SER A 333 -6.17 8.39 1.03
N ILE A 334 -5.86 7.68 2.11
CA ILE A 334 -5.87 6.22 2.16
C ILE A 334 -6.94 5.78 3.17
N TRP A 335 -7.76 4.81 2.81
CA TRP A 335 -8.81 4.25 3.65
C TRP A 335 -8.55 2.75 3.81
N ILE A 336 -8.29 2.31 5.03
CA ILE A 336 -8.07 0.90 5.34
C ILE A 336 -9.32 0.36 6.04
N ALA A 337 -10.12 -0.40 5.29
CA ALA A 337 -11.28 -1.15 5.78
C ALA A 337 -10.90 -2.56 6.25
N SER A 338 -9.86 -3.16 5.66
CA SER A 338 -9.32 -4.45 6.13
C SER A 338 -8.86 -4.41 7.58
N GLU A 339 -8.96 -5.53 8.31
CA GLU A 339 -8.26 -5.67 9.58
C GLU A 339 -6.76 -5.71 9.32
N ILE A 340 -5.99 -4.84 9.98
CA ILE A 340 -4.52 -4.90 9.94
C ILE A 340 -4.05 -5.89 10.99
N THR A 341 -3.36 -6.95 10.56
CA THR A 341 -2.88 -8.05 11.42
C THR A 341 -1.36 -8.23 11.35
N GLY A 342 -0.78 -8.94 12.32
CA GLY A 342 0.65 -9.30 12.33
C GLY A 342 1.48 -8.63 13.42
N THR A 343 2.79 -8.79 13.38
CA THR A 343 3.73 -8.20 14.37
C THR A 343 4.46 -6.98 13.86
N GLY A 344 4.32 -6.65 12.58
CA GLY A 344 4.84 -5.43 11.96
C GLY A 344 4.18 -4.16 12.47
N GLY A 345 4.86 -3.03 12.28
CA GLY A 345 4.40 -1.70 12.64
C GLY A 345 3.71 -0.94 11.50
N LEU A 346 3.10 0.18 11.88
CA LEU A 346 2.47 1.12 10.96
C LEU A 346 3.24 2.44 11.00
N THR A 347 3.65 2.96 9.85
CA THR A 347 4.26 4.28 9.73
C THR A 347 3.43 5.15 8.79
N LYS A 348 2.91 6.27 9.29
CA LYS A 348 2.22 7.30 8.51
C LYS A 348 3.18 8.46 8.21
N THR A 349 3.38 8.76 6.93
CA THR A 349 4.15 9.92 6.44
C THR A 349 3.36 10.70 5.38
N GLY A 350 3.89 11.82 4.89
CA GLY A 350 3.26 12.62 3.85
C GLY A 350 2.04 13.41 4.36
N ALA A 351 1.63 14.40 3.57
CA ALA A 351 0.59 15.35 3.96
C ALA A 351 -0.85 14.80 3.82
N ASN A 352 -1.04 13.58 3.34
CA ASN A 352 -2.37 12.96 3.18
C ASN A 352 -2.98 12.55 4.53
N ASP A 353 -4.28 12.27 4.52
CA ASP A 353 -4.95 11.62 5.65
C ASP A 353 -5.04 10.10 5.43
N VAL A 354 -4.92 9.34 6.52
CA VAL A 354 -5.24 7.91 6.59
C VAL A 354 -6.46 7.71 7.47
N PHE A 355 -7.44 6.97 6.98
CA PHE A 355 -8.60 6.54 7.74
C PHE A 355 -8.46 5.05 8.06
N LEU A 356 -8.58 4.69 9.33
CA LEU A 356 -8.63 3.30 9.79
C LEU A 356 -10.06 2.98 10.23
N LEU A 357 -10.69 2.04 9.52
CA LEU A 357 -12.12 1.77 9.62
C LEU A 357 -12.45 0.50 10.41
N ASN A 358 -11.43 -0.23 10.85
CA ASN A 358 -11.58 -1.47 11.60
C ASN A 358 -10.80 -1.43 12.92
N THR A 359 -11.15 -2.33 13.83
CA THR A 359 -10.31 -2.67 14.98
C THR A 359 -9.15 -3.51 14.48
N ASN A 360 -7.92 -3.12 14.78
CA ASN A 360 -6.73 -3.77 14.24
C ASN A 360 -5.96 -4.54 15.32
N SER A 361 -5.44 -5.71 14.97
CA SER A 361 -4.74 -6.62 15.89
C SER A 361 -3.23 -6.66 15.72
N TYR A 362 -2.65 -5.83 14.84
CA TYR A 362 -1.20 -5.71 14.74
C TYR A 362 -0.57 -5.22 16.05
N ILE A 363 0.66 -5.66 16.34
CA ILE A 363 1.33 -5.35 17.62
C ILE A 363 2.61 -4.51 17.47
N GLY A 364 3.07 -4.27 16.25
CA GLY A 364 4.20 -3.36 16.01
C GLY A 364 3.82 -1.91 16.27
N ALA A 365 4.83 -1.05 16.41
CA ALA A 365 4.62 0.36 16.75
C ALA A 365 3.86 1.13 15.67
N THR A 366 3.12 2.15 16.09
CA THR A 366 2.42 3.10 15.20
C THR A 366 3.14 4.45 15.25
N THR A 367 3.79 4.84 14.16
CA THR A 367 4.48 6.14 14.05
C THR A 367 3.71 7.05 13.10
N ILE A 368 3.42 8.28 13.50
CA ILE A 368 2.77 9.31 12.68
C ILE A 368 3.75 10.46 12.53
N SER A 369 4.47 10.49 11.41
CA SER A 369 5.51 11.49 11.14
C SER A 369 4.95 12.78 10.53
N GLU A 370 3.89 12.67 9.72
CA GLU A 370 3.23 13.79 9.05
C GLU A 370 1.77 13.45 8.71
N GLY A 371 0.91 14.46 8.65
CA GLY A 371 -0.50 14.31 8.30
C GLY A 371 -1.28 13.58 9.40
N SER A 372 -2.47 13.06 9.06
CA SER A 372 -3.38 12.50 10.07
C SER A 372 -3.56 10.99 9.94
N VAL A 373 -3.67 10.30 11.09
CA VAL A 373 -4.39 9.03 11.21
C VAL A 373 -5.74 9.33 11.86
N ILE A 374 -6.85 8.92 11.23
CA ILE A 374 -8.21 9.26 11.61
C ILE A 374 -9.01 7.98 11.86
N TYR A 375 -9.69 7.92 13.00
CA TYR A 375 -10.51 6.77 13.38
C TYR A 375 -11.92 6.84 12.81
N ALA A 376 -12.50 5.68 12.50
CA ALA A 376 -13.91 5.54 12.16
C ALA A 376 -14.69 4.54 13.04
N VAL A 377 -14.01 3.87 13.99
CA VAL A 377 -14.58 2.94 14.98
C VAL A 377 -13.84 3.07 16.31
N ASN A 378 -14.34 2.44 17.38
CA ASN A 378 -13.61 2.35 18.65
C ASN A 378 -12.53 1.25 18.58
N ASN A 379 -11.51 1.36 19.44
CA ASN A 379 -10.43 0.37 19.57
C ASN A 379 -9.75 0.13 18.21
N VAL A 380 -9.36 1.21 17.53
CA VAL A 380 -8.76 1.12 16.20
C VAL A 380 -7.37 0.53 16.30
N LEU A 381 -6.55 1.05 17.22
CA LEU A 381 -5.21 0.56 17.44
C LEU A 381 -5.21 -0.57 18.46
N SER A 382 -4.22 -1.45 18.38
CA SER A 382 -4.05 -2.52 19.37
C SER A 382 -3.69 -1.96 20.74
N ASP A 383 -4.32 -2.48 21.80
CA ASP A 383 -4.08 -2.10 23.20
C ASP A 383 -2.60 -2.14 23.64
N THR A 384 -1.75 -2.83 22.87
CA THR A 384 -0.33 -2.99 23.16
C THR A 384 0.60 -2.13 22.30
N THR A 385 0.09 -1.47 21.25
CA THR A 385 0.94 -0.70 20.33
C THR A 385 1.55 0.52 21.02
N ALA A 386 2.84 0.76 20.78
CA ALA A 386 3.46 2.04 21.11
C ALA A 386 3.13 3.03 19.99
N VAL A 387 2.55 4.17 20.36
CA VAL A 387 2.20 5.25 19.43
C VAL A 387 3.19 6.40 19.57
N THR A 388 3.83 6.78 18.47
CA THR A 388 4.66 7.99 18.38
C THR A 388 4.00 8.98 17.42
N VAL A 389 3.63 10.15 17.90
CA VAL A 389 3.13 11.25 17.06
C VAL A 389 4.21 12.32 16.99
N GLU A 390 4.90 12.41 15.86
CA GLU A 390 5.95 13.42 15.65
C GLU A 390 5.34 14.81 15.41
N ALA A 391 6.15 15.86 15.51
CA ALA A 391 5.69 17.26 15.52
C ALA A 391 4.76 17.69 14.36
N ALA A 392 4.80 17.02 13.19
CA ALA A 392 3.92 17.31 12.05
C ALA A 392 2.78 16.30 11.87
N GLY A 393 2.68 15.32 12.76
CA GLY A 393 1.67 14.28 12.77
C GLY A 393 0.48 14.65 13.65
N THR A 394 -0.66 14.05 13.33
CA THR A 394 -1.88 14.14 14.14
C THR A 394 -2.52 12.76 14.28
N LEU A 395 -2.85 12.37 15.50
CA LEU A 395 -3.75 11.26 15.77
C LEU A 395 -5.15 11.80 16.08
N ASN A 396 -6.14 11.47 15.26
CA ASN A 396 -7.50 11.98 15.37
C ASN A 396 -8.49 10.85 15.68
N PHE A 397 -8.98 10.86 16.91
CA PHE A 397 -9.91 9.88 17.44
C PHE A 397 -11.31 10.04 16.86
N ASN A 398 -11.63 11.23 16.30
CA ASN A 398 -12.91 11.48 15.63
C ASN A 398 -14.12 11.04 16.46
N ASN A 399 -14.09 11.29 17.78
CA ASN A 399 -15.11 10.92 18.76
C ASN A 399 -15.16 9.44 19.18
N PHE A 400 -14.23 8.61 18.73
CA PHE A 400 -14.09 7.21 19.13
C PHE A 400 -13.07 7.05 20.26
N SER A 401 -13.21 6.01 21.08
CA SER A 401 -12.30 5.73 22.19
C SER A 401 -11.28 4.66 21.83
N ASP A 402 -10.12 4.71 22.48
CA ASP A 402 -9.03 3.75 22.25
C ASP A 402 -8.17 3.52 23.50
N THR A 403 -7.54 2.35 23.55
CA THR A 403 -6.50 2.00 24.51
C THR A 403 -5.23 1.72 23.73
N VAL A 404 -4.10 2.27 24.17
CA VAL A 404 -2.81 2.05 23.52
C VAL A 404 -1.73 1.69 24.54
N GLY A 405 -0.68 1.03 24.05
CA GLY A 405 0.45 0.61 24.86
C GLY A 405 1.13 1.80 25.53
N SER A 406 1.51 2.81 24.74
CA SER A 406 2.13 4.06 25.22
C SER A 406 1.98 5.16 24.16
N ILE A 407 2.13 6.42 24.57
CA ILE A 407 2.22 7.58 23.66
C ILE A 407 3.58 8.29 23.80
N ALA A 408 4.13 8.82 22.71
CA ALA A 408 5.36 9.60 22.67
C ALA A 408 5.36 10.62 21.52
N GLY A 409 6.28 11.59 21.56
CA GLY A 409 6.47 12.59 20.50
C GLY A 409 5.83 13.95 20.80
N ASP A 410 5.86 14.83 19.81
CA ASP A 410 5.52 16.27 19.95
C ASP A 410 4.35 16.72 19.06
N GLY A 411 3.70 15.81 18.33
CA GLY A 411 2.55 16.12 17.48
C GLY A 411 1.21 16.05 18.22
N ASP A 412 0.11 16.31 17.52
CA ASP A 412 -1.19 16.52 18.16
C ASP A 412 -1.99 15.22 18.32
N ILE A 413 -2.73 15.10 19.43
CA ILE A 413 -3.77 14.08 19.63
C ILE A 413 -5.11 14.80 19.81
N THR A 414 -6.06 14.53 18.92
CA THR A 414 -7.40 15.13 18.93
C THR A 414 -8.44 14.08 19.30
N LEU A 415 -9.02 14.19 20.50
CA LEU A 415 -9.93 13.18 21.06
C LEU A 415 -11.35 13.27 20.51
N GLY A 416 -11.81 14.48 20.16
CA GLY A 416 -13.24 14.74 20.03
C GLY A 416 -13.94 14.41 21.35
N SER A 417 -15.05 13.65 21.31
CA SER A 417 -15.67 13.10 22.52
C SER A 417 -15.16 11.70 22.93
N GLY A 418 -14.10 11.19 22.30
CA GLY A 418 -13.57 9.86 22.53
C GLY A 418 -12.56 9.79 23.68
N ASN A 419 -12.48 8.66 24.38
CA ASN A 419 -11.59 8.51 25.53
C ASN A 419 -10.25 7.88 25.12
N LEU A 420 -9.15 8.33 25.73
CA LEU A 420 -7.81 7.77 25.52
C LEU A 420 -7.30 7.11 26.81
N THR A 421 -6.99 5.82 26.73
CA THR A 421 -6.29 5.08 27.80
C THR A 421 -4.87 4.73 27.37
N VAL A 422 -3.86 5.07 28.18
CA VAL A 422 -2.44 4.88 27.85
C VAL A 422 -1.70 4.12 28.93
N GLY A 423 -0.74 3.29 28.53
CA GLY A 423 0.17 2.57 29.44
C GLY A 423 -0.01 1.05 29.43
N GLY A 424 -0.78 0.48 28.49
CA GLY A 424 -0.98 -0.96 28.37
C GLY A 424 0.31 -1.78 28.24
N ASN A 425 1.41 -1.18 27.76
CA ASN A 425 2.70 -1.84 27.61
C ASN A 425 3.68 -1.60 28.77
N ASN A 426 3.28 -0.87 29.83
CA ASN A 426 4.10 -0.53 31.00
C ASN A 426 5.39 0.27 30.72
N THR A 427 5.57 0.82 29.52
CA THR A 427 6.75 1.59 29.13
C THR A 427 6.67 3.00 29.71
N SER A 428 7.82 3.56 30.09
CA SER A 428 7.91 4.98 30.44
C SER A 428 8.24 5.81 29.20
N THR A 429 7.45 6.84 28.91
CA THR A 429 7.56 7.69 27.72
C THR A 429 7.37 9.16 28.07
N ALA A 430 7.67 10.04 27.13
CA ALA A 430 7.40 11.47 27.22
C ALA A 430 6.61 11.94 25.99
N PHE A 431 5.62 12.79 26.18
CA PHE A 431 4.78 13.36 25.13
C PHE A 431 4.68 14.89 25.31
N GLY A 432 5.14 15.62 24.31
CA GLY A 432 5.23 17.09 24.32
C GLY A 432 4.18 17.80 23.48
N GLY A 433 3.39 17.07 22.71
CA GLY A 433 2.32 17.65 21.89
C GLY A 433 1.05 17.98 22.67
N GLU A 434 0.06 18.58 21.98
CA GLU A 434 -1.24 18.90 22.56
C GLU A 434 -2.21 17.71 22.45
N ILE A 435 -2.84 17.34 23.58
CA ILE A 435 -4.04 16.52 23.62
C ILE A 435 -5.25 17.46 23.78
N SER A 436 -6.23 17.36 22.89
CA SER A 436 -7.40 18.25 22.85
C SER A 436 -8.73 17.48 22.71
N GLY A 437 -9.86 18.13 23.04
CA GLY A 437 -11.20 17.56 22.90
C GLY A 437 -12.03 17.60 24.19
N THR A 438 -13.06 16.78 24.30
CA THR A 438 -13.92 16.67 25.49
C THR A 438 -13.90 15.30 26.14
N GLY A 439 -13.21 14.32 25.54
CA GLY A 439 -13.10 12.97 26.08
C GLY A 439 -12.15 12.84 27.25
N ASP A 440 -12.27 11.73 27.96
CA ASP A 440 -11.49 11.42 29.16
C ASP A 440 -10.08 10.91 28.81
N PHE A 441 -9.13 11.17 29.70
CA PHE A 441 -7.75 10.68 29.59
C PHE A 441 -7.41 9.80 30.78
N THR A 442 -6.99 8.56 30.54
CA THR A 442 -6.67 7.58 31.59
C THR A 442 -5.25 7.06 31.48
N LYS A 443 -4.46 7.23 32.54
CA LYS A 443 -3.13 6.64 32.69
C LYS A 443 -3.21 5.34 33.50
N THR A 444 -2.79 4.24 32.86
CA THR A 444 -2.71 2.89 33.41
C THR A 444 -1.29 2.32 33.27
N GLY A 445 -1.07 1.09 33.71
CA GLY A 445 0.23 0.40 33.67
C GLY A 445 1.27 0.99 34.61
N SER A 446 2.37 0.27 34.82
CA SER A 446 3.40 0.65 35.80
C SER A 446 4.39 1.73 35.33
N GLY A 447 4.39 2.05 34.03
CA GLY A 447 5.30 3.04 33.45
C GLY A 447 5.01 4.48 33.89
N THR A 448 5.96 5.37 33.63
CA THR A 448 5.81 6.82 33.80
C THR A 448 5.51 7.46 32.45
N LEU A 449 4.39 8.18 32.33
CA LEU A 449 4.16 9.08 31.21
C LEU A 449 4.47 10.50 31.67
N THR A 450 5.47 11.14 31.07
CA THR A 450 5.75 12.57 31.27
C THR A 450 5.05 13.39 30.20
N LEU A 451 4.21 14.33 30.60
CA LEU A 451 3.59 15.30 29.71
C LEU A 451 4.31 16.65 29.84
N SER A 452 4.70 17.23 28.70
CA SER A 452 5.39 18.53 28.64
C SER A 452 4.67 19.56 27.74
N GLY A 453 3.63 19.14 27.02
CA GLY A 453 2.75 20.01 26.26
C GLY A 453 1.62 20.57 27.12
N SER A 454 1.09 21.75 26.74
CA SER A 454 -0.14 22.26 27.34
C SER A 454 -1.34 21.58 26.68
N ASN A 455 -2.12 20.86 27.47
CA ASN A 455 -3.26 20.11 26.97
C ASN A 455 -4.55 20.90 27.13
N SER A 456 -5.52 20.70 26.23
CA SER A 456 -6.79 21.44 26.22
C SER A 456 -8.05 20.55 26.33
N TYR A 457 -7.89 19.24 26.53
CA TYR A 457 -9.02 18.33 26.68
C TYR A 457 -9.85 18.59 27.94
N THR A 458 -11.18 18.64 27.87
CA THR A 458 -12.00 18.99 29.05
C THR A 458 -12.51 17.80 29.86
N GLY A 459 -12.26 16.57 29.41
CA GLY A 459 -12.69 15.35 30.11
C GLY A 459 -11.90 15.08 31.38
N THR A 460 -12.28 14.02 32.09
CA THR A 460 -11.66 13.64 33.36
C THR A 460 -10.27 13.06 33.10
N THR A 461 -9.27 13.54 33.85
CA THR A 461 -7.95 12.89 33.96
C THR A 461 -8.00 11.83 35.04
N THR A 462 -7.74 10.57 34.70
CA THR A 462 -7.68 9.46 35.65
C THR A 462 -6.27 8.87 35.70
N VAL A 463 -5.71 8.74 36.91
CA VAL A 463 -4.42 8.07 37.15
C VAL A 463 -4.66 6.79 37.94
N ASP A 464 -4.93 5.71 37.21
CA ASP A 464 -5.25 4.39 37.77
C ASP A 464 -3.99 3.65 38.25
N ALA A 465 -2.88 3.77 37.51
CA ALA A 465 -1.61 3.11 37.86
C ALA A 465 -0.38 3.83 37.29
N GLY A 466 0.79 3.49 37.84
CA GLY A 466 2.08 4.07 37.44
C GLY A 466 2.17 5.56 37.80
N THR A 467 2.86 6.33 36.96
CA THR A 467 3.03 7.77 37.18
C THR A 467 2.58 8.57 35.96
N LEU A 468 1.80 9.62 36.17
CA LEU A 468 1.60 10.72 35.23
C LEU A 468 2.41 11.91 35.75
N ALA A 469 3.48 12.28 35.06
CA ALA A 469 4.44 13.29 35.50
C ALA A 469 4.39 14.55 34.63
N TYR A 470 4.67 15.70 35.24
CA TYR A 470 4.69 17.00 34.55
C TYR A 470 6.13 17.45 34.29
N ASP A 471 6.33 18.10 33.15
CA ASP A 471 7.55 18.86 32.84
C ASP A 471 7.26 20.30 32.38
N ALA A 472 6.01 20.76 32.58
CA ALA A 472 5.55 22.12 32.30
C ALA A 472 4.39 22.53 33.22
N ASP A 473 3.97 23.80 33.14
CA ASP A 473 2.70 24.29 33.68
C ASP A 473 1.54 24.01 32.70
N ASP A 474 0.30 24.00 33.21
CA ASP A 474 -0.93 23.77 32.43
C ASP A 474 -0.89 22.44 31.64
N VAL A 475 -0.35 21.40 32.27
CA VAL A 475 -0.10 20.09 31.65
C VAL A 475 -1.36 19.26 31.56
N ILE A 476 -2.18 19.16 32.61
CA ILE A 476 -3.52 18.59 32.47
C ILE A 476 -4.54 19.73 32.41
N ALA A 477 -5.52 19.53 31.55
CA ALA A 477 -6.50 20.54 31.24
C ALA A 477 -7.56 20.69 32.35
N THR A 478 -8.52 21.60 32.14
CA THR A 478 -9.47 22.07 33.18
C THR A 478 -10.50 21.05 33.70
N GLY A 479 -10.48 19.81 33.20
CA GLY A 479 -11.39 18.74 33.61
C GLY A 479 -11.19 18.26 35.07
N ALA A 480 -12.06 17.36 35.54
CA ALA A 480 -11.88 16.74 36.85
C ALA A 480 -10.64 15.83 36.88
N VAL A 481 -10.10 15.58 38.06
CA VAL A 481 -8.94 14.69 38.25
C VAL A 481 -9.32 13.58 39.23
N THR A 482 -9.03 12.34 38.88
CA THR A 482 -9.17 11.18 39.75
C THR A 482 -7.83 10.45 39.86
N VAL A 483 -7.31 10.30 41.06
CA VAL A 483 -6.15 9.44 41.33
C VAL A 483 -6.65 8.19 42.06
N ALA A 484 -6.49 7.04 41.41
CA ALA A 484 -7.12 5.77 41.80
C ALA A 484 -6.15 4.59 41.94
N GLY A 485 -4.88 4.89 42.18
CA GLY A 485 -3.87 3.87 42.47
C GLY A 485 -2.47 4.26 42.03
N GLY A 486 -2.35 5.16 41.06
CA GLY A 486 -1.07 5.68 40.60
C GLY A 486 -0.58 6.92 41.34
N THR A 487 0.35 7.62 40.70
CA THR A 487 0.93 8.88 41.17
C THR A 487 0.73 9.96 40.13
N LEU A 488 0.04 11.05 40.50
CA LEU A 488 0.06 12.29 39.76
C LEU A 488 1.22 13.14 40.29
N ASP A 489 2.26 13.34 39.49
CA ASP A 489 3.46 14.05 39.88
C ASP A 489 3.59 15.40 39.15
N LEU A 490 3.37 16.50 39.88
CA LEU A 490 3.49 17.86 39.36
C LEU A 490 4.96 18.29 39.16
N GLY A 491 5.94 17.43 39.45
CA GLY A 491 7.36 17.77 39.25
C GLY A 491 7.83 18.88 40.18
N ASN A 492 8.58 19.86 39.64
CA ASN A 492 9.22 20.92 40.43
C ASN A 492 8.78 22.33 39.98
N ASN A 493 8.04 23.02 40.85
CA ASN A 493 7.49 24.35 40.61
C ASN A 493 6.48 24.46 39.45
N HIS A 494 5.72 23.39 39.17
CA HIS A 494 4.63 23.44 38.19
C HIS A 494 3.24 23.52 38.84
N SER A 495 2.30 24.16 38.16
CA SER A 495 0.93 24.32 38.65
C SER A 495 -0.11 24.22 37.56
N ASP A 496 -1.24 23.62 37.91
CA ASP A 496 -2.43 23.51 37.04
C ASP A 496 -3.68 23.96 37.80
N THR A 497 -4.70 24.38 37.04
CA THR A 497 -6.06 24.62 37.54
C THR A 497 -7.05 23.65 36.92
N VAL A 498 -7.69 22.83 37.75
CA VAL A 498 -8.53 21.70 37.33
C VAL A 498 -9.91 21.75 37.99
N GLY A 499 -10.79 20.83 37.59
CA GLY A 499 -12.10 20.61 38.21
C GLY A 499 -12.00 20.00 39.62
N THR A 500 -13.02 19.24 40.02
CA THR A 500 -12.99 18.43 41.25
C THR A 500 -11.79 17.50 41.24
N ILE A 501 -11.10 17.38 42.37
CA ILE A 501 -9.99 16.44 42.55
C ILE A 501 -10.44 15.34 43.48
N THR A 502 -10.40 14.10 43.02
CA THR A 502 -10.76 12.91 43.79
C THR A 502 -9.52 12.04 44.01
N LEU A 503 -9.19 11.75 45.26
CA LEU A 503 -8.10 10.84 45.63
C LEU A 503 -8.70 9.59 46.28
N THR A 504 -9.00 8.57 45.48
CA THR A 504 -9.55 7.31 45.99
C THR A 504 -8.45 6.42 46.58
N SER A 505 -7.27 6.42 45.94
CA SER A 505 -6.02 5.83 46.43
C SER A 505 -4.81 6.40 45.67
N GLY A 506 -3.58 6.12 46.11
CA GLY A 506 -2.36 6.56 45.41
C GLY A 506 -1.78 7.88 45.95
N ASN A 507 -1.12 8.65 45.08
CA ASN A 507 -0.35 9.83 45.47
C ASN A 507 -0.57 11.04 44.55
N ILE A 508 -0.59 12.24 45.14
CA ILE A 508 -0.45 13.52 44.42
C ILE A 508 0.83 14.18 44.92
N THR A 509 1.86 14.22 44.07
CA THR A 509 3.21 14.68 44.44
C THR A 509 3.60 15.95 43.71
N GLY A 510 4.56 16.67 44.29
CA GLY A 510 5.11 17.90 43.75
C GLY A 510 6.20 18.42 44.68
N THR A 511 7.11 19.22 44.15
CA THR A 511 8.23 19.81 44.88
C THR A 511 8.33 21.31 44.64
N GLY A 512 9.05 22.03 45.51
CA GLY A 512 9.15 23.48 45.42
C GLY A 512 7.80 24.15 45.63
N THR A 513 7.36 24.97 44.67
CA THR A 513 6.08 25.68 44.69
C THR A 513 4.94 24.96 43.96
N SER A 514 5.14 23.69 43.57
CA SER A 514 4.13 22.97 42.79
C SER A 514 2.77 22.93 43.48
N THR A 515 1.72 23.34 42.77
CA THR A 515 0.37 23.49 43.33
C THR A 515 -0.69 23.01 42.34
N LEU A 516 -1.56 22.10 42.78
CA LEU A 516 -2.76 21.70 42.05
C LEU A 516 -3.96 22.51 42.57
N THR A 517 -4.47 23.42 41.75
CA THR A 517 -5.58 24.30 42.12
C THR A 517 -6.90 23.69 41.65
N SER A 518 -7.86 23.52 42.56
CA SER A 518 -9.19 23.01 42.21
C SER A 518 -10.22 24.14 42.11
N THR A 519 -11.08 24.03 41.10
CA THR A 519 -12.31 24.83 40.94
C THR A 519 -13.56 24.10 41.45
N GLY A 520 -13.44 22.79 41.72
CA GLY A 520 -14.43 21.95 42.40
C GLY A 520 -13.98 21.59 43.82
N THR A 521 -14.62 20.61 44.47
CA THR A 521 -14.16 20.17 45.80
C THR A 521 -12.93 19.26 45.71
N PHE A 522 -12.19 19.15 46.81
CA PHE A 522 -11.24 18.05 47.00
C PHE A 522 -11.98 16.90 47.70
N GLU A 523 -12.20 15.78 47.02
CA GLU A 523 -12.79 14.55 47.56
C GLU A 523 -11.68 13.55 47.90
N MET A 524 -11.27 13.54 49.17
CA MET A 524 -10.09 12.84 49.63
C MET A 524 -10.50 11.56 50.36
N GLU A 525 -10.29 10.38 49.78
CA GLU A 525 -10.71 9.11 50.39
C GLU A 525 -9.54 8.39 51.08
N SER A 526 -8.45 8.14 50.35
CA SER A 526 -7.24 7.47 50.84
C SER A 526 -6.02 7.85 49.99
N GLY A 527 -4.84 8.04 50.59
CA GLY A 527 -3.60 8.30 49.83
C GLY A 527 -2.67 9.33 50.49
N ILE A 528 -1.69 9.79 49.72
CA ILE A 528 -0.68 10.76 50.17
C ILE A 528 -0.65 11.97 49.23
N VAL A 529 -0.63 13.17 49.80
CA VAL A 529 -0.46 14.43 49.05
C VAL A 529 0.75 15.17 49.59
N THR A 530 1.75 15.35 48.73
CA THR A 530 2.92 16.20 49.03
C THR A 530 2.95 17.49 48.21
N ALA A 531 2.21 17.57 47.10
CA ALA A 531 1.99 18.81 46.37
C ALA A 531 1.19 19.83 47.21
N GLY A 532 1.26 21.11 46.85
CA GLY A 532 0.32 22.10 47.35
C GLY A 532 -1.07 21.89 46.74
N LEU A 533 -2.11 22.03 47.55
CA LEU A 533 -3.51 22.10 47.11
C LEU A 533 -4.02 23.54 47.20
N GLY A 534 -4.53 24.10 46.10
CA GLY A 534 -5.01 25.49 46.01
C GLY A 534 -6.48 25.62 45.59
N GLY A 535 -7.05 26.81 45.74
CA GLY A 535 -8.41 27.13 45.26
C GLY A 535 -9.39 27.57 46.35
N SER A 536 -10.48 28.22 45.96
CA SER A 536 -11.51 28.70 46.89
C SER A 536 -12.61 27.67 47.13
N VAL A 537 -12.22 26.47 47.57
CA VAL A 537 -13.07 25.28 47.58
C VAL A 537 -12.84 24.43 48.83
N ASP A 538 -13.83 23.60 49.16
CA ASP A 538 -13.80 22.72 50.34
C ASP A 538 -12.95 21.47 50.12
N LEU A 539 -12.40 20.93 51.21
CA LEU A 539 -11.76 19.62 51.26
C LEU A 539 -12.58 18.66 52.11
N ASN A 540 -13.02 17.56 51.50
CA ASN A 540 -13.90 16.57 52.08
C ASN A 540 -13.16 15.24 52.29
N LYS A 541 -13.19 14.73 53.53
CA LYS A 541 -12.71 13.41 53.91
C LYS A 541 -13.87 12.56 54.41
N THR A 542 -14.46 11.76 53.51
CA THR A 542 -15.80 11.15 53.72
C THR A 542 -15.79 9.63 53.87
N THR A 543 -14.66 8.96 53.61
CA THR A 543 -14.54 7.50 53.64
C THR A 543 -13.67 7.00 54.80
N ALA A 544 -13.61 5.68 55.04
CA ALA A 544 -12.84 5.11 56.16
C ALA A 544 -11.31 5.12 55.97
N GLY A 545 -10.80 5.48 54.78
CA GLY A 545 -9.37 5.45 54.44
C GLY A 545 -8.52 6.46 55.23
N THR A 546 -7.22 6.46 54.97
CA THR A 546 -6.28 7.46 55.53
C THR A 546 -5.75 8.35 54.41
N VAL A 547 -5.86 9.66 54.59
CA VAL A 547 -5.25 10.65 53.71
C VAL A 547 -4.15 11.36 54.49
N THR A 548 -2.94 11.43 53.93
CA THR A 548 -1.84 12.22 54.50
C THR A 548 -1.63 13.48 53.68
N LEU A 549 -1.69 14.65 54.31
CA LEU A 549 -1.38 15.94 53.72
C LEU A 549 -0.06 16.45 54.30
N SER A 550 0.98 16.46 53.48
CA SER A 550 2.33 16.93 53.86
C SER A 550 2.76 18.19 53.08
N GLY A 551 2.04 18.54 52.02
CA GLY A 551 2.24 19.77 51.25
C GLY A 551 1.88 21.05 52.02
N THR A 552 2.25 22.20 51.46
CA THR A 552 1.79 23.51 51.94
C THR A 552 0.56 23.92 51.13
N ASN A 553 -0.62 23.81 51.72
CA ASN A 553 -1.88 24.01 51.03
C ASN A 553 -2.36 25.46 51.16
N THR A 554 -2.92 26.00 50.09
CA THR A 554 -3.40 27.39 49.98
C THR A 554 -4.90 27.49 49.74
N TYR A 555 -5.62 26.36 49.68
CA TYR A 555 -7.08 26.39 49.55
C TYR A 555 -7.75 27.13 50.71
N SER A 556 -8.88 27.79 50.47
CA SER A 556 -9.55 28.66 51.45
C SER A 556 -10.92 28.19 51.92
N GLY A 557 -11.46 27.09 51.37
CA GLY A 557 -12.69 26.49 51.87
C GLY A 557 -12.51 25.71 53.17
N THR A 558 -13.62 25.14 53.64
CA THR A 558 -13.66 24.35 54.86
C THR A 558 -12.99 22.98 54.65
N THR A 559 -12.32 22.48 55.68
CA THR A 559 -11.87 21.09 55.72
C THR A 559 -12.84 20.26 56.55
N THR A 560 -13.59 19.35 55.92
CA THR A 560 -14.56 18.50 56.58
C THR A 560 -14.08 17.06 56.66
N VAL A 561 -13.93 16.53 57.88
CA VAL A 561 -13.67 15.11 58.15
C VAL A 561 -14.95 14.47 58.68
N SER A 562 -15.54 13.60 57.87
CA SER A 562 -16.77 12.88 58.18
C SER A 562 -16.60 11.38 58.33
N ALA A 563 -15.47 10.81 57.91
CA ALA A 563 -15.03 9.45 58.28
C ALA A 563 -13.52 9.27 58.07
N GLY A 564 -12.95 8.23 58.68
CA GLY A 564 -11.55 7.83 58.48
C GLY A 564 -10.54 8.79 59.11
N THR A 565 -9.32 8.83 58.57
CA THR A 565 -8.22 9.63 59.14
C THR A 565 -7.68 10.63 58.12
N LEU A 566 -7.55 11.90 58.55
CA LEU A 566 -6.80 12.93 57.83
C LEU A 566 -5.55 13.29 58.65
N LEU A 567 -4.38 12.97 58.13
CA LEU A 567 -3.09 13.21 58.79
C LEU A 567 -2.42 14.46 58.20
N ALA A 568 -2.44 15.57 58.95
CA ALA A 568 -1.75 16.80 58.58
C ALA A 568 -0.30 16.75 59.13
N GLN A 569 0.70 16.82 58.24
CA GLN A 569 2.12 16.68 58.61
C GLN A 569 2.95 17.95 58.38
N SER A 570 2.32 19.06 57.99
CA SER A 570 2.98 20.36 57.81
C SER A 570 2.16 21.48 58.45
N ASN A 571 2.81 22.61 58.76
CA ASN A 571 2.13 23.78 59.34
C ASN A 571 1.07 24.41 58.41
N GLY A 572 1.11 24.11 57.10
CA GLY A 572 0.16 24.59 56.10
C GLY A 572 -0.72 23.49 55.51
N ALA A 573 -0.78 22.30 56.14
CA ALA A 573 -1.44 21.13 55.56
C ALA A 573 -2.97 21.26 55.45
N LEU A 574 -3.61 22.17 56.17
CA LEU A 574 -5.08 22.32 56.20
C LEU A 574 -5.60 23.61 55.54
N GLY A 575 -4.84 24.16 54.59
CA GLY A 575 -5.24 25.34 53.82
C GLY A 575 -4.95 26.68 54.52
N SER A 576 -5.48 27.76 53.96
CA SER A 576 -5.33 29.12 54.49
C SER A 576 -6.08 29.29 55.83
N THR A 577 -5.64 30.23 56.66
CA THR A 577 -6.20 30.49 58.00
C THR A 577 -7.66 30.95 58.02
N SER A 578 -8.31 31.09 56.86
CA SER A 578 -9.73 31.47 56.73
C SER A 578 -10.68 30.27 56.63
N GLY A 579 -10.17 29.04 56.43
CA GLY A 579 -11.00 27.84 56.35
C GLY A 579 -11.28 27.23 57.72
N ASP A 580 -12.54 26.95 58.04
CA ASP A 580 -12.91 26.20 59.24
C ASP A 580 -12.57 24.71 59.06
N VAL A 581 -12.12 24.05 60.13
CA VAL A 581 -11.97 22.59 60.19
C VAL A 581 -13.16 22.01 60.95
N THR A 582 -13.98 21.18 60.28
CA THR A 582 -15.12 20.49 60.87
C THR A 582 -14.86 19.00 60.93
N VAL A 583 -14.90 18.41 62.12
CA VAL A 583 -14.80 16.95 62.32
C VAL A 583 -16.16 16.45 62.81
N THR A 584 -16.91 15.78 61.94
CA THR A 584 -18.22 15.22 62.28
C THR A 584 -18.11 13.78 62.78
N SER A 585 -17.19 13.00 62.22
CA SER A 585 -16.75 11.68 62.72
C SER A 585 -15.43 11.26 62.05
N GLY A 586 -14.67 10.35 62.68
CA GLY A 586 -13.34 9.93 62.20
C GLY A 586 -12.33 9.83 63.32
#